data_AF-A0A954Z152-F1
#
_entry.id   AF-A0A954Z152-F1
#
_cell.length_a   1.000
_cell.length_b   1.000
_cell.length_c   1.000
_cell.angle_alpha   90.00
_cell.angle_beta   90.00
_cell.angle_gamma   90.00
#
_symmetry.space_group_name_H-M   'P 1'
#
loop_
_entity.id
_entity.type
_entity.pdbx_description
1 polymer ?
#
loop_
_entity_poly.entity_id
_entity_poly.type
_entity_poly.pdbx_seq_one_letter_code
_entity_poly.pdbx_strand_id
1 'polypeptide(L)'
;MFARHTDKGRHRQGVAGVLALAWTSLALLATVSCDLPIVSSLDVNVSSAGREALRVGVAVVSITPEFPVYLAGGLPYRVSLGVHDDLTARAIVIENDDVRVALVSLDLIGINYDDVVRIRESIAAAIHVDYVIVAATHTHNGPDVIGFWSPDPWCAVSPYVAMMRERVAEAVIRAADDARDATLIVATGNSGSPRLSRDTREPEVIDDSLTVWRAEDAATGDPIVTSIHYASR
;
A
#
# COMPACT_ATOMS: atom_id res chain seq x y z
N MET A 1 8.27 30.57 -32.81
CA MET A 1 9.45 30.42 -33.68
C MET A 1 9.49 28.95 -34.10
N PHE A 2 9.54 28.61 -35.39
CA PHE A 2 9.35 27.22 -35.89
C PHE A 2 10.46 26.78 -36.84
N ALA A 3 11.08 25.63 -36.56
CA ALA A 3 11.74 24.73 -37.52
C ALA A 3 11.57 23.31 -36.96
N ARG A 4 11.08 22.27 -37.66
CA ARG A 4 11.34 21.73 -39.01
C ARG A 4 12.72 21.08 -39.17
N HIS A 5 12.75 19.76 -39.13
CA HIS A 5 13.51 18.96 -40.10
C HIS A 5 12.77 17.66 -40.45
N THR A 6 12.88 17.20 -41.70
CA THR A 6 12.18 16.00 -42.23
C THR A 6 12.90 15.45 -43.46
N ASP A 7 13.20 14.15 -43.48
CA ASP A 7 13.65 13.38 -44.66
C ASP A 7 13.20 11.91 -44.40
N LYS A 8 12.45 11.14 -45.21
CA LYS A 8 12.28 10.90 -46.67
C LYS A 8 13.22 9.86 -47.30
N GLY A 9 12.66 8.68 -47.57
CA GLY A 9 13.11 7.77 -48.64
C GLY A 9 12.53 6.34 -48.50
N ARG A 10 12.44 5.51 -49.55
CA ARG A 10 12.23 5.75 -51.01
C ARG A 10 11.73 4.43 -51.64
N HIS A 11 10.80 4.47 -52.59
CA HIS A 11 10.17 3.27 -53.19
C HIS A 11 11.03 2.52 -54.25
N ARG A 12 10.88 1.18 -54.31
CA ARG A 12 10.47 0.29 -55.46
C ARG A 12 10.81 -1.20 -55.12
N GLN A 13 9.93 -2.21 -55.27
CA GLN A 13 9.38 -2.88 -56.49
C GLN A 13 10.49 -3.42 -57.43
N GLY A 14 10.61 -4.71 -57.81
CA GLY A 14 9.91 -6.00 -57.53
C GLY A 14 10.79 -7.19 -58.05
N VAL A 15 10.39 -8.32 -58.67
CA VAL A 15 9.09 -8.94 -59.08
C VAL A 15 9.32 -10.47 -59.39
N ALA A 16 8.33 -11.36 -59.13
CA ALA A 16 8.09 -12.72 -59.71
C ALA A 16 8.99 -13.96 -59.39
N GLY A 17 8.39 -15.17 -59.52
CA GLY A 17 9.03 -16.53 -59.49
C GLY A 17 8.49 -17.50 -58.41
N VAL A 18 7.29 -18.10 -58.47
CA VAL A 18 6.81 -19.28 -59.27
C VAL A 18 7.12 -20.68 -58.67
N LEU A 19 6.07 -21.31 -58.10
CA LEU A 19 5.68 -22.74 -58.02
C LEU A 19 6.74 -23.89 -58.00
N ALA A 20 6.70 -24.79 -56.99
CA ALA A 20 6.06 -26.14 -57.10
C ALA A 20 6.49 -27.22 -56.05
N LEU A 21 5.49 -27.91 -55.47
CA LEU A 21 5.41 -29.36 -55.12
C LEU A 21 6.56 -30.15 -54.42
N ALA A 22 6.36 -30.35 -53.10
CA ALA A 22 6.22 -31.68 -52.45
C ALA A 22 7.41 -32.66 -52.26
N TRP A 23 7.08 -33.77 -51.58
CA TRP A 23 7.85 -34.98 -51.21
C TRP A 23 8.52 -35.06 -49.83
N THR A 24 8.44 -36.27 -49.28
CA THR A 24 8.68 -36.68 -47.88
C THR A 24 10.14 -37.08 -47.61
N SER A 25 10.62 -36.92 -46.36
CA SER A 25 10.86 -38.06 -45.44
C SER A 25 11.78 -37.74 -44.24
N LEU A 26 11.53 -38.47 -43.15
CA LEU A 26 12.44 -38.86 -42.06
C LEU A 26 13.01 -37.78 -41.12
N ALA A 27 13.43 -38.24 -39.94
CA ALA A 27 13.81 -37.43 -38.79
C ALA A 27 15.30 -37.56 -38.45
N LEU A 28 15.80 -36.62 -37.65
CA LEU A 28 16.87 -36.91 -36.69
C LEU A 28 16.63 -36.12 -35.38
N LEU A 29 16.93 -36.74 -34.24
CA LEU A 29 16.79 -36.11 -32.93
C LEU A 29 18.00 -35.23 -32.60
N ALA A 30 17.75 -34.10 -31.93
CA ALA A 30 18.74 -33.35 -31.17
C ALA A 30 18.07 -32.57 -30.02
N THR A 31 17.28 -33.25 -29.19
CA THR A 31 16.76 -32.67 -27.94
C THR A 31 17.92 -32.48 -26.95
N VAL A 32 18.40 -31.25 -26.82
CA VAL A 32 19.28 -30.86 -25.71
C VAL A 32 18.42 -30.87 -24.44
N SER A 33 18.58 -31.91 -23.63
CA SER A 33 17.96 -31.96 -22.30
C SER A 33 18.65 -30.92 -21.41
N CYS A 34 17.90 -29.89 -21.02
CA CYS A 34 18.33 -28.92 -20.02
C CYS A 34 17.62 -29.27 -18.72
N ASP A 35 18.13 -30.31 -18.04
CA ASP A 35 17.61 -30.81 -16.77
C ASP A 35 17.89 -29.82 -15.63
N LEU A 36 17.16 -28.70 -15.63
CA LEU A 36 16.99 -27.86 -14.46
C LEU A 36 16.00 -28.55 -13.52
N PRO A 37 16.34 -28.72 -12.22
CA PRO A 37 15.42 -29.34 -11.29
C PRO A 37 14.15 -28.50 -11.17
N ILE A 38 13.00 -29.11 -11.42
CA ILE A 38 11.70 -28.52 -11.12
C ILE A 38 11.71 -28.21 -9.62
N VAL A 39 11.50 -26.93 -9.28
CA VAL A 39 11.30 -26.52 -7.89
C VAL A 39 10.04 -27.23 -7.42
N SER A 40 10.20 -28.24 -6.56
CA SER A 40 9.07 -28.94 -5.96
C SER A 40 8.23 -27.92 -5.21
N SER A 41 6.94 -27.85 -5.49
CA SER A 41 6.02 -27.20 -4.58
C SER A 41 6.18 -27.86 -3.21
N LEU A 42 6.51 -27.06 -2.21
CA LEU A 42 6.29 -27.48 -0.83
C LEU A 42 4.78 -27.44 -0.64
N ASP A 43 4.14 -28.58 -0.90
CA ASP A 43 2.73 -28.81 -0.63
C ASP A 43 2.55 -28.80 0.89
N VAL A 44 2.47 -27.60 1.46
CA VAL A 44 2.26 -27.38 2.90
C VAL A 44 0.86 -27.89 3.23
N ASN A 45 0.82 -29.14 3.69
CA ASN A 45 -0.41 -29.85 4.00
C ASN A 45 -0.98 -29.31 5.32
N VAL A 46 -1.62 -28.14 5.24
CA VAL A 46 -2.26 -27.46 6.39
C VAL A 46 -3.45 -28.30 6.84
N SER A 47 -3.22 -29.16 7.82
CA SER A 47 -4.28 -29.90 8.50
C SER A 47 -5.15 -28.93 9.30
N SER A 48 -6.31 -28.58 8.74
CA SER A 48 -7.30 -27.64 9.32
C SER A 48 -8.09 -28.25 10.48
N ALA A 49 -7.37 -28.68 11.53
CA ALA A 49 -7.94 -29.22 12.75
C ALA A 49 -8.14 -28.11 13.80
N GLY A 50 -9.29 -27.43 13.75
CA GLY A 50 -9.82 -26.67 14.89
C GLY A 50 -9.21 -25.28 15.16
N ARG A 51 -8.87 -24.52 14.11
CA ARG A 51 -8.79 -23.05 14.17
C ARG A 51 -10.06 -22.44 13.61
N GLU A 52 -10.44 -21.27 14.10
CA GLU A 52 -11.45 -20.47 13.41
C GLU A 52 -10.88 -19.89 12.09
N ALA A 53 -11.75 -19.41 11.21
CA ALA A 53 -11.30 -18.72 10.01
C ALA A 53 -10.61 -17.41 10.39
N LEU A 54 -9.50 -17.09 9.71
CA LEU A 54 -8.92 -15.74 9.77
C LEU A 54 -9.98 -14.76 9.27
N ARG A 55 -10.37 -13.77 10.08
CA ARG A 55 -11.33 -12.73 9.67
C ARG A 55 -10.59 -11.43 9.42
N VAL A 56 -10.96 -10.74 8.34
CA VAL A 56 -10.42 -9.41 8.00
C VAL A 56 -11.59 -8.50 7.66
N GLY A 57 -11.55 -7.27 8.20
CA GLY A 57 -12.48 -6.20 7.87
C GLY A 57 -11.77 -4.87 7.71
N VAL A 58 -12.36 -3.95 6.96
CA VAL A 58 -11.73 -2.68 6.59
C VAL A 58 -12.66 -1.48 6.67
N ALA A 59 -12.08 -0.32 6.94
CA ALA A 59 -12.78 0.95 6.82
C ALA A 59 -11.84 2.06 6.36
N VAL A 60 -12.42 3.02 5.64
CA VAL A 60 -11.78 4.28 5.28
C VAL A 60 -12.66 5.42 5.79
N VAL A 61 -12.07 6.32 6.57
CA VAL A 61 -12.76 7.48 7.14
C VAL A 61 -11.97 8.73 6.76
N SER A 62 -12.64 9.79 6.32
CA SER A 62 -11.97 11.06 6.01
C SER A 62 -11.48 11.73 7.30
N ILE A 63 -10.24 12.19 7.26
CA ILE A 63 -9.60 13.09 8.22
C ILE A 63 -9.25 14.43 7.56
N THR A 64 -9.88 14.76 6.43
CA THR A 64 -9.72 16.06 5.76
C THR A 64 -10.24 17.19 6.66
N PRO A 65 -9.47 18.28 6.87
CA PRO A 65 -9.92 19.43 7.62
C PRO A 65 -10.92 20.27 6.81
N GLU A 66 -12.05 20.63 7.41
CA GLU A 66 -13.05 21.53 6.81
C GLU A 66 -12.65 23.03 6.85
N PHE A 67 -11.48 23.34 7.41
CA PHE A 67 -10.98 24.70 7.65
C PHE A 67 -9.48 24.84 7.38
N PRO A 68 -8.96 26.07 7.16
CA PRO A 68 -7.53 26.30 6.95
C PRO A 68 -6.68 25.86 8.16
N VAL A 69 -5.59 25.14 7.87
CA VAL A 69 -4.65 24.59 8.87
C VAL A 69 -3.22 24.77 8.40
N TYR A 70 -2.25 24.71 9.33
CA TYR A 70 -0.83 24.66 8.96
C TYR A 70 -0.49 23.30 8.35
N LEU A 71 0.31 23.32 7.28
CA LEU A 71 0.75 22.12 6.56
C LEU A 71 2.10 21.63 7.08
N ALA A 72 2.20 20.34 7.35
CA ALA A 72 3.40 19.69 7.83
C ALA A 72 4.38 19.37 6.69
N GLY A 73 5.68 19.27 7.02
CA GLY A 73 6.74 19.01 6.06
C GLY A 73 7.18 20.24 5.26
N GLY A 74 8.36 20.15 4.64
CA GLY A 74 8.92 21.25 3.85
C GLY A 74 9.17 22.52 4.67
N LEU A 75 8.79 23.68 4.11
CA LEU A 75 8.92 24.98 4.77
C LEU A 75 7.88 25.15 5.89
N PRO A 76 8.22 25.83 6.99
CA PRO A 76 7.27 26.17 8.06
C PRO A 76 6.26 27.24 7.61
N TYR A 77 5.21 27.41 8.42
CA TYR A 77 4.18 28.45 8.32
C TYR A 77 3.35 28.44 7.03
N ARG A 78 3.41 27.35 6.25
CA ARG A 78 2.49 27.11 5.13
C ARG A 78 1.08 26.85 5.66
N VAL A 79 0.09 27.57 5.15
CA VAL A 79 -1.34 27.35 5.47
C VAL A 79 -2.02 26.68 4.27
N SER A 80 -2.96 25.77 4.50
CA SER A 80 -3.76 25.17 3.44
C SER A 80 -4.65 26.20 2.74
N LEU A 81 -4.68 26.15 1.40
CA LEU A 81 -5.51 27.02 0.55
C LEU A 81 -6.77 26.31 0.01
N GLY A 82 -6.94 25.03 0.34
CA GLY A 82 -7.97 24.13 -0.16
C GLY A 82 -7.53 22.67 -0.02
N VAL A 83 -8.36 21.77 -0.55
CA VAL A 83 -8.12 20.32 -0.61
C VAL A 83 -7.88 19.93 -2.07
N HIS A 84 -6.91 19.05 -2.33
CA HIS A 84 -6.66 18.48 -3.66
C HIS A 84 -7.20 17.05 -3.74
N ASP A 85 -6.77 16.21 -2.80
CA ASP A 85 -7.28 14.86 -2.54
C ASP A 85 -7.73 14.79 -1.07
N ASP A 86 -8.70 13.91 -0.77
CA ASP A 86 -9.11 13.63 0.61
C ASP A 86 -7.98 12.94 1.39
N LEU A 87 -7.78 13.37 2.63
CA LEU A 87 -6.90 12.72 3.60
C LEU A 87 -7.70 11.69 4.39
N THR A 88 -7.17 10.48 4.56
CA THR A 88 -7.92 9.38 5.19
C THR A 88 -7.19 8.73 6.35
N ALA A 89 -7.98 8.21 7.29
CA ALA A 89 -7.61 7.11 8.16
C ALA A 89 -8.10 5.81 7.52
N ARG A 90 -7.17 4.94 7.12
CA ARG A 90 -7.47 3.60 6.58
C ARG A 90 -7.18 2.58 7.67
N ALA A 91 -8.20 1.88 8.14
CA ALA A 91 -8.09 0.86 9.17
C ALA A 91 -8.33 -0.54 8.58
N ILE A 92 -7.53 -1.50 9.04
CA ILE A 92 -7.70 -2.93 8.78
C ILE A 92 -7.73 -3.61 10.15
N VAL A 93 -8.78 -4.39 10.43
CA VAL A 93 -8.82 -5.28 11.59
C VAL A 93 -8.62 -6.71 11.11
N ILE A 94 -7.74 -7.43 11.78
CA ILE A 94 -7.43 -8.84 11.54
C ILE A 94 -7.74 -9.59 12.84
N GLU A 95 -8.60 -10.60 12.76
CA GLU A 95 -9.01 -11.44 13.89
C GLU A 95 -8.64 -12.90 13.61
N ASN A 96 -8.03 -13.58 14.56
CA ASN A 96 -7.72 -15.01 14.49
C ASN A 96 -7.88 -15.65 15.87
N ASP A 97 -8.81 -16.61 15.98
CA ASP A 97 -9.28 -17.11 17.28
C ASP A 97 -9.67 -15.89 18.16
N ASP A 98 -9.38 -15.87 19.46
CA ASP A 98 -9.72 -14.73 20.35
C ASP A 98 -8.92 -13.43 20.07
N VAL A 99 -7.87 -13.44 19.23
CA VAL A 99 -6.89 -12.33 19.14
C VAL A 99 -7.24 -11.35 18.01
N ARG A 100 -7.22 -10.05 18.33
CA ARG A 100 -7.59 -8.95 17.41
C ARG A 100 -6.49 -7.90 17.25
N VAL A 101 -6.10 -7.65 16.00
CA VAL A 101 -5.06 -6.67 15.63
C VAL A 101 -5.64 -5.61 14.68
N ALA A 102 -5.58 -4.34 15.08
CA ALA A 102 -5.90 -3.20 14.22
C ALA A 102 -4.64 -2.56 13.66
N LEU A 103 -4.57 -2.42 12.34
CA LEU A 103 -3.54 -1.70 11.61
C LEU A 103 -4.15 -0.44 10.98
N VAL A 104 -3.62 0.73 11.31
CA VAL A 104 -4.11 2.02 10.81
C VAL A 104 -3.02 2.76 10.04
N SER A 105 -3.36 3.23 8.84
CA SER A 105 -2.53 4.12 8.03
C SER A 105 -3.22 5.47 7.86
N LEU A 106 -2.52 6.55 8.23
CA LEU A 106 -3.01 7.93 8.19
C LEU A 106 -2.34 8.73 7.07
N ASP A 107 -3.11 9.52 6.32
CA ASP A 107 -2.57 10.47 5.34
C ASP A 107 -2.02 11.75 6.01
N LEU A 108 -1.01 11.58 6.86
CA LEU A 108 -0.31 12.62 7.64
C LEU A 108 1.21 12.46 7.50
N ILE A 109 1.98 13.45 7.99
CA ILE A 109 3.44 13.30 8.09
C ILE A 109 3.87 12.33 9.21
N GLY A 110 3.04 12.19 10.24
CA GLY A 110 3.33 11.50 11.49
C GLY A 110 2.25 11.81 12.51
N ILE A 111 2.41 11.31 13.74
CA ILE A 111 1.45 11.44 14.83
C ILE A 111 2.20 11.34 16.17
N ASN A 112 1.77 12.06 17.22
CA ASN A 112 2.46 12.00 18.51
C ASN A 112 2.07 10.74 19.30
N TYR A 113 2.95 10.30 20.20
CA TYR A 113 2.70 9.16 21.08
C TYR A 113 1.38 9.30 21.86
N ASP A 114 1.16 10.47 22.50
CA ASP A 114 -0.05 10.76 23.26
C ASP A 114 -1.34 10.71 22.42
N ASP A 115 -1.28 10.98 21.12
CA ASP A 115 -2.44 10.87 20.23
C ASP A 115 -2.77 9.39 20.02
N VAL A 116 -1.76 8.55 19.78
CA VAL A 116 -1.90 7.09 19.64
C VAL A 116 -2.40 6.44 20.94
N VAL A 117 -1.99 6.95 22.11
CA VAL A 117 -2.54 6.52 23.42
C VAL A 117 -4.03 6.85 23.51
N ARG A 118 -4.44 8.10 23.26
CA ARG A 118 -5.86 8.52 23.32
C ARG A 118 -6.73 7.79 22.29
N ILE A 119 -6.19 7.50 21.11
CA ILE A 119 -6.86 6.67 20.09
C ILE A 119 -7.11 5.25 20.63
N ARG A 120 -6.10 4.62 21.25
CA ARG A 120 -6.22 3.28 21.88
C ARG A 120 -7.24 3.27 23.01
N GLU A 121 -7.23 4.29 23.87
CA GLU A 121 -8.22 4.45 24.95
C GLU A 121 -9.64 4.55 24.40
N SER A 122 -9.88 5.36 23.36
CA SER A 122 -11.18 5.48 22.69
C SER A 122 -11.66 4.19 22.02
N ILE A 123 -10.75 3.42 21.40
CA ILE A 123 -11.08 2.12 20.80
C ILE A 123 -11.44 1.11 21.89
N ALA A 124 -10.61 0.98 22.93
CA ALA A 124 -10.82 0.04 24.03
C ALA A 124 -12.08 0.35 24.88
N ALA A 125 -12.55 1.60 24.88
CA ALA A 125 -13.82 1.98 25.49
C ALA A 125 -15.06 1.57 24.68
N ALA A 126 -14.90 1.20 23.40
CA ALA A 126 -15.98 0.83 22.49
C ALA A 126 -15.97 -0.66 22.12
N ILE A 127 -14.81 -1.23 21.81
CA ILE A 127 -14.63 -2.63 21.35
C ILE A 127 -13.35 -3.25 21.91
N HIS A 128 -13.31 -4.58 21.97
CA HIS A 128 -12.09 -5.31 22.28
C HIS A 128 -11.19 -5.44 21.03
N VAL A 129 -9.96 -4.94 21.16
CA VAL A 129 -8.83 -5.12 20.24
C VAL A 129 -7.55 -5.19 21.09
N ASP A 130 -6.73 -6.23 20.96
CA ASP A 130 -5.51 -6.42 21.76
C ASP A 130 -4.39 -5.46 21.35
N TYR A 131 -4.19 -5.30 20.05
CA TYR A 131 -3.07 -4.56 19.48
C TYR A 131 -3.55 -3.55 18.44
N VAL A 132 -3.29 -2.25 18.69
CA VAL A 132 -3.56 -1.18 17.72
C VAL A 132 -2.24 -0.55 17.29
N ILE A 133 -1.89 -0.66 16.01
CA ILE A 133 -0.73 0.00 15.40
C ILE A 133 -1.24 1.16 14.55
N VAL A 134 -0.70 2.35 14.79
CA VAL A 134 -1.02 3.56 14.01
C VAL A 134 0.25 4.06 13.34
N ALA A 135 0.22 4.14 12.01
CA ALA A 135 1.29 4.64 11.17
C ALA A 135 0.79 5.79 10.27
N ALA A 136 1.72 6.55 9.69
CA ALA A 136 1.40 7.65 8.78
C ALA A 136 2.18 7.49 7.46
N THR A 137 1.59 7.94 6.34
CA THR A 137 2.18 7.83 4.99
C THR A 137 3.33 8.81 4.72
N HIS A 138 3.70 9.62 5.72
CA HIS A 138 4.75 10.65 5.67
C HIS A 138 4.49 11.78 4.65
N THR A 139 3.22 12.08 4.36
CA THR A 139 2.87 13.13 3.39
C THR A 139 3.25 14.54 3.88
N HIS A 140 3.99 15.27 3.05
CA HIS A 140 4.40 16.66 3.28
C HIS A 140 3.32 17.70 2.89
N ASN A 141 2.06 17.30 2.75
CA ASN A 141 0.93 18.21 2.53
C ASN A 141 -0.31 17.87 3.38
N GLY A 142 -0.15 17.05 4.42
CA GLY A 142 -1.16 16.91 5.49
C GLY A 142 -1.04 17.99 6.56
N PRO A 143 -2.01 18.10 7.49
CA PRO A 143 -1.97 19.08 8.59
C PRO A 143 -0.87 18.82 9.62
N ASP A 144 -0.38 19.89 10.25
CA ASP A 144 0.63 19.81 11.32
C ASP A 144 0.02 19.39 12.67
N VAL A 145 -0.10 18.08 12.85
CA VAL A 145 -0.49 17.45 14.12
C VAL A 145 0.67 17.31 15.11
N ILE A 146 1.92 17.58 14.68
CA ILE A 146 3.12 17.42 15.52
C ILE A 146 3.49 18.75 16.21
N GLY A 147 3.30 19.87 15.54
CA GLY A 147 3.62 21.21 16.04
C GLY A 147 5.03 21.70 15.68
N PHE A 148 5.62 21.23 14.57
CA PHE A 148 6.95 21.67 14.11
C PHE A 148 6.91 22.68 12.94
N TRP A 149 5.76 22.86 12.29
CA TRP A 149 5.59 23.75 11.13
C TRP A 149 4.61 24.91 11.41
N SER A 150 3.72 24.75 12.38
CA SER A 150 2.90 25.84 12.91
C SER A 150 3.71 26.85 13.75
N PRO A 151 3.38 28.15 13.74
CA PRO A 151 3.90 29.12 14.71
C PRO A 151 3.15 29.07 16.07
N ASP A 152 2.03 28.34 16.13
CA ASP A 152 1.26 28.14 17.36
C ASP A 152 1.77 26.90 18.12
N PRO A 153 2.32 27.03 19.34
CA PRO A 153 2.78 25.90 20.14
C PRO A 153 1.64 24.95 20.58
N TRP A 154 0.38 25.34 20.43
CA TRP A 154 -0.80 24.52 20.75
C TRP A 154 -1.39 23.79 19.54
N CYS A 155 -0.76 23.84 18.37
CA CYS A 155 -1.25 23.20 17.15
C CYS A 155 -1.51 21.69 17.30
N ALA A 156 -0.64 20.99 18.06
CA ALA A 156 -0.75 19.57 18.39
C ALA A 156 -1.91 19.22 19.36
N VAL A 157 -2.63 20.22 19.90
CA VAL A 157 -3.86 20.04 20.69
C VAL A 157 -5.06 20.79 20.11
N SER A 158 -4.98 21.17 18.82
CA SER A 158 -6.05 21.87 18.11
C SER A 158 -7.33 21.03 17.94
N PRO A 159 -8.49 21.65 17.65
CA PRO A 159 -9.74 20.93 17.37
C PRO A 159 -9.63 19.92 16.21
N TYR A 160 -8.73 20.17 15.25
CA TYR A 160 -8.43 19.20 14.19
C TYR A 160 -7.85 17.90 14.76
N VAL A 161 -6.90 17.99 15.70
CA VAL A 161 -6.30 16.79 16.32
C VAL A 161 -7.32 16.02 17.15
N ALA A 162 -8.24 16.71 17.84
CA ALA A 162 -9.36 16.06 18.53
C ALA A 162 -10.26 15.27 17.56
N MET A 163 -10.76 15.92 16.51
CA MET A 163 -11.54 15.28 15.45
C MET A 163 -10.79 14.12 14.80
N MET A 164 -9.50 14.28 14.49
CA MET A 164 -8.67 13.24 13.89
C MET A 164 -8.59 11.98 14.77
N ARG A 165 -8.38 12.13 16.09
CA ARG A 165 -8.41 10.98 17.02
C ARG A 165 -9.76 10.25 17.00
N GLU A 166 -10.86 10.97 16.97
CA GLU A 166 -12.22 10.42 16.89
C GLU A 166 -12.45 9.66 15.58
N ARG A 167 -12.09 10.26 14.43
CA ARG A 167 -12.17 9.63 13.10
C ARG A 167 -11.31 8.37 12.97
N VAL A 168 -10.16 8.32 13.65
CA VAL A 168 -9.31 7.11 13.67
C VAL A 168 -9.94 5.99 14.50
N ALA A 169 -10.53 6.30 15.66
CA ALA A 169 -11.28 5.31 16.43
C ALA A 169 -12.51 4.81 15.66
N GLU A 170 -13.27 5.71 15.02
CA GLU A 170 -14.40 5.40 14.12
C GLU A 170 -13.98 4.45 12.97
N ALA A 171 -12.79 4.64 12.40
CA ALA A 171 -12.26 3.74 11.37
C ALA A 171 -11.97 2.33 11.92
N VAL A 172 -11.33 2.21 13.09
CA VAL A 172 -11.03 0.89 13.68
C VAL A 172 -12.31 0.15 14.09
N ILE A 173 -13.29 0.86 14.64
CA ILE A 173 -14.60 0.27 15.01
C ILE A 173 -15.29 -0.28 13.76
N ARG A 174 -15.43 0.53 12.69
CA ARG A 174 -16.02 0.09 11.42
C ARG A 174 -15.27 -1.08 10.78
N ALA A 175 -13.94 -1.11 10.89
CA ALA A 175 -13.14 -2.20 10.35
C ALA A 175 -13.35 -3.52 11.13
N ALA A 176 -13.66 -3.46 12.43
CA ALA A 176 -14.08 -4.63 13.21
C ALA A 176 -15.51 -5.07 12.86
N ASP A 177 -16.42 -4.12 12.60
CA ASP A 177 -17.80 -4.41 12.19
C ASP A 177 -17.89 -5.03 10.77
N ASP A 178 -16.97 -4.68 9.85
CA ASP A 178 -16.83 -5.26 8.49
C ASP A 178 -16.14 -6.64 8.46
N ALA A 179 -15.64 -7.13 9.61
CA ALA A 179 -14.80 -8.33 9.64
C ALA A 179 -15.52 -9.58 9.13
N ARG A 180 -14.87 -10.31 8.22
CA ARG A 180 -15.40 -11.53 7.57
C ARG A 180 -14.29 -12.48 7.18
N ASP A 181 -14.64 -13.76 7.04
CA ASP A 181 -13.74 -14.87 6.75
C ASP A 181 -12.91 -14.57 5.49
N ALA A 182 -11.58 -14.72 5.60
CA ALA A 182 -10.64 -14.26 4.60
C ALA A 182 -9.43 -15.18 4.45
N THR A 183 -8.91 -15.28 3.21
CA THR A 183 -7.61 -15.89 2.90
C THR A 183 -6.56 -14.80 2.79
N LEU A 184 -5.45 -14.93 3.51
CA LEU A 184 -4.33 -13.98 3.48
C LEU A 184 -3.22 -14.49 2.54
N ILE A 185 -2.90 -13.68 1.53
CA ILE A 185 -1.79 -13.89 0.60
C ILE A 185 -0.70 -12.88 0.92
N VAL A 186 0.56 -13.32 1.02
CA VAL A 186 1.73 -12.47 1.28
C VAL A 186 2.78 -12.70 0.20
N ALA A 187 3.36 -11.61 -0.32
CA ALA A 187 4.45 -11.61 -1.28
C ALA A 187 5.49 -10.55 -0.91
N THR A 188 6.77 -10.84 -1.15
CA THR A 188 7.85 -9.86 -0.99
C THR A 188 8.78 -9.93 -2.20
N GLY A 189 9.27 -8.77 -2.61
CA GLY A 189 10.24 -8.62 -3.70
C GLY A 189 10.93 -7.28 -3.61
N ASN A 190 11.48 -6.81 -4.73
CA ASN A 190 12.22 -5.55 -4.82
C ASN A 190 11.46 -4.58 -5.74
N SER A 191 11.52 -3.28 -5.44
CA SER A 191 10.86 -2.21 -6.19
C SER A 191 11.31 -2.09 -7.66
N GLY A 192 12.44 -2.68 -8.03
CA GLY A 192 12.87 -2.85 -9.41
C GLY A 192 13.44 -1.58 -10.04
N SER A 193 12.98 -1.24 -11.26
CA SER A 193 13.48 -0.12 -12.05
C SER A 193 12.31 0.64 -12.70
N PRO A 194 12.11 1.94 -12.40
CA PRO A 194 12.86 2.75 -11.42
C PRO A 194 12.61 2.29 -9.97
N ARG A 195 13.62 2.44 -9.11
CA ARG A 195 13.46 2.23 -7.65
C ARG A 195 12.49 3.25 -7.06
N LEU A 196 11.76 2.83 -6.01
CA LEU A 196 10.83 3.69 -5.27
C LEU A 196 11.52 4.56 -4.19
N SER A 197 12.75 4.21 -3.79
CA SER A 197 13.56 4.92 -2.79
C SER A 197 14.93 5.34 -3.37
N ARG A 198 15.52 6.43 -2.85
CA ARG A 198 16.79 7.06 -3.22
C ARG A 198 17.41 7.75 -1.99
N ASP A 199 18.44 7.14 -1.38
CA ASP A 199 19.25 7.93 -0.43
C ASP A 199 19.93 9.10 -1.17
N THR A 200 20.11 10.20 -0.45
CA THR A 200 20.71 11.46 -0.92
C THR A 200 21.94 11.83 -0.10
N ARG A 201 22.46 10.87 0.67
CA ARG A 201 23.62 10.99 1.56
C ARG A 201 24.55 9.81 1.32
N GLU A 202 25.85 10.04 1.54
CA GLU A 202 26.85 8.99 1.47
C GLU A 202 27.12 8.37 2.85
N PRO A 203 27.40 7.06 2.95
CA PRO A 203 27.24 6.06 1.89
C PRO A 203 25.75 5.81 1.58
N GLU A 204 25.41 5.56 0.31
CA GLU A 204 24.04 5.21 -0.07
C GLU A 204 23.61 3.91 0.62
N VAL A 205 22.58 3.97 1.46
CA VAL A 205 21.95 2.78 2.06
C VAL A 205 20.48 2.76 1.65
N ILE A 206 20.18 1.99 0.60
CA ILE A 206 18.84 1.87 0.02
C ILE A 206 18.25 0.52 0.41
N ASP A 207 17.17 0.56 1.17
CA ASP A 207 16.20 -0.53 1.22
C ASP A 207 15.34 -0.44 -0.04
N ASP A 208 15.48 -1.40 -0.96
CA ASP A 208 14.67 -1.50 -2.17
C ASP A 208 13.55 -2.53 -2.05
N SER A 209 13.36 -3.12 -0.87
CA SER A 209 12.34 -4.15 -0.62
C SER A 209 10.92 -3.59 -0.64
N LEU A 210 9.98 -4.47 -1.02
CA LEU A 210 8.57 -4.19 -1.09
C LEU A 210 7.80 -5.46 -0.69
N THR A 211 7.01 -5.36 0.37
CA THR A 211 6.11 -6.43 0.83
C THR A 211 4.67 -6.05 0.53
N VAL A 212 3.98 -6.90 -0.22
CA VAL A 212 2.53 -6.83 -0.45
C VAL A 212 1.86 -7.91 0.37
N TRP A 213 0.74 -7.59 1.01
CA TRP A 213 -0.19 -8.61 1.46
C TRP A 213 -1.62 -8.23 1.10
N ARG A 214 -2.44 -9.23 0.80
CA ARG A 214 -3.80 -9.10 0.30
C ARG A 214 -4.68 -10.08 1.04
N ALA A 215 -5.81 -9.60 1.56
CA ALA A 215 -6.85 -10.46 2.09
C ALA A 215 -7.96 -10.58 1.04
N GLU A 216 -8.38 -11.81 0.77
CA GLU A 216 -9.47 -12.14 -0.16
C GLU A 216 -10.62 -12.76 0.62
N ASP A 217 -11.85 -12.42 0.26
CA ASP A 217 -13.07 -12.99 0.84
C ASP A 217 -13.09 -14.52 0.66
N ALA A 218 -13.22 -15.27 1.76
CA ALA A 218 -13.10 -16.73 1.72
C ALA A 218 -14.26 -17.43 0.97
N ALA A 219 -15.38 -16.73 0.70
CA ALA A 219 -16.51 -17.27 -0.05
C ALA A 219 -16.47 -16.89 -1.53
N THR A 220 -15.94 -15.72 -1.91
CA THR A 220 -15.95 -15.25 -3.31
C THR A 220 -14.57 -15.18 -3.99
N GLY A 221 -13.48 -15.04 -3.21
CA GLY A 221 -12.14 -14.74 -3.72
C GLY A 221 -11.91 -13.27 -4.11
N ASP A 222 -12.88 -12.38 -3.86
CA ASP A 222 -12.74 -10.95 -4.14
C ASP A 222 -11.77 -10.28 -3.13
N PRO A 223 -10.97 -9.28 -3.53
CA PRO A 223 -10.11 -8.55 -2.61
C PRO A 223 -10.91 -7.76 -1.58
N ILE A 224 -10.68 -8.05 -0.30
CA ILE A 224 -11.09 -7.18 0.82
C ILE A 224 -10.11 -6.02 0.92
N VAL A 225 -8.80 -6.31 0.89
CA VAL A 225 -7.74 -5.29 1.01
C VAL A 225 -6.46 -5.72 0.32
N THR A 226 -5.65 -4.74 -0.08
CA THR A 226 -4.24 -4.95 -0.45
C THR A 226 -3.40 -3.87 0.23
N SER A 227 -2.48 -4.29 1.08
CA SER A 227 -1.51 -3.43 1.77
C SER A 227 -0.14 -3.56 1.12
N ILE A 228 0.59 -2.44 1.03
CA ILE A 228 1.92 -2.38 0.42
C ILE A 228 2.86 -1.64 1.37
N HIS A 229 3.93 -2.30 1.78
CA HIS A 229 4.96 -1.79 2.68
C HIS A 229 6.28 -1.70 1.92
N TYR A 230 6.84 -0.48 1.83
CA TYR A 230 8.10 -0.19 1.14
C TYR A 230 8.73 1.07 1.72
N ALA A 231 10.04 1.22 1.59
CA ALA A 231 10.73 2.47 1.93
C ALA A 231 10.52 3.52 0.82
N SER A 232 10.18 4.76 1.19
CA SER A 232 9.99 5.87 0.26
C SER A 232 10.67 7.16 0.75
N ARG A 233 11.94 7.33 0.38
CA ARG A 233 12.67 8.60 0.49
C ARG A 233 13.69 8.70 -0.61
#